data_AF-A0A3A6Q4Y4-F1
#
_entry.id   AF-A0A3A6Q4Y4-F1
#
_cell.length_a   1.000
_cell.length_b   1.000
_cell.length_c   1.000
_cell.angle_alpha   90.00
_cell.angle_beta   90.00
_cell.angle_gamma   90.00
#
_symmetry.space_group_name_H-M   'P 1'
#
loop_
_entity.id
_entity.type
_entity.pdbx_description
1 polymer ?
#
loop_
_entity_poly.entity_id
_entity_poly.type
_entity_poly.pdbx_seq_one_letter_code
_entity_poly.pdbx_strand_id
1 'polypeptide(L)'
;MTATTVHEPTHREALWELEDAFERGDLITIFGRCTVEYDGRAASSLGLGRRLLLLKPDGTALVHTDEKQKPVNWQPPGSEHHAAVRDGRLRVRSVRTSPDETLDVHFETVEQLSAMAVSGRRDLSVTGSEADLRNALLDRPAVIESGFEPLATERPTDAGPIDLFGRDTDGRPVVVELKRRRVGPSAASQLQRYVAAIEREDGDDAAVRGILVAPSVTDRARRLLAEHGLEFVAVEPPSSTGDAGGSTTLDTELSQTDAVDDSAHDPAGDATGDDDGEPARTLSADEESH
;
A
#
# COMPACT_ATOMS: atom_id res chain seq x y z
N MET A 1 31.49 -2.84 0.38
CA MET A 1 30.98 -2.19 -0.85
C MET A 1 31.33 -0.72 -0.75
N THR A 2 31.85 -0.12 -1.81
CA THR A 2 32.06 1.32 -1.89
C THR A 2 30.75 2.01 -2.27
N ALA A 3 30.47 3.13 -1.62
CA ALA A 3 29.42 4.07 -2.00
C ALA A 3 30.11 5.36 -2.41
N THR A 4 29.74 5.93 -3.55
CA THR A 4 30.13 7.30 -3.88
C THR A 4 29.02 8.23 -3.41
N THR A 5 29.39 9.32 -2.75
CA THR A 5 28.47 10.38 -2.36
C THR A 5 29.15 11.72 -2.56
N VAL A 6 28.48 12.63 -3.27
CA VAL A 6 28.89 14.02 -3.48
C VAL A 6 27.82 14.95 -2.93
N HIS A 7 28.25 16.00 -2.25
CA HIS A 7 27.39 17.02 -1.64
C HIS A 7 27.54 18.34 -2.41
N GLU A 8 26.41 19.00 -2.68
CA GLU A 8 26.33 20.23 -3.48
C GLU A 8 27.14 20.21 -4.81
N PRO A 9 27.18 19.10 -5.57
CA PRO A 9 27.99 19.00 -6.79
C PRO A 9 27.50 19.98 -7.86
N THR A 10 28.41 20.49 -8.70
CA THR A 10 28.01 21.20 -9.91
C THR A 10 27.24 20.25 -10.85
N HIS A 11 26.36 20.82 -11.69
CA HIS A 11 25.60 20.04 -12.68
C HIS A 11 26.48 19.19 -13.63
N ARG A 12 27.77 19.53 -13.80
CA ARG A 12 28.73 18.74 -14.59
C ARG A 12 29.36 17.60 -13.79
N GLU A 13 29.74 17.81 -12.54
CA GLU A 13 30.22 16.73 -11.67
C GLU A 13 29.12 15.70 -11.43
N ALA A 14 27.89 16.18 -11.18
CA ALA A 14 26.71 15.31 -11.08
C ALA A 14 26.38 14.57 -12.38
N LEU A 15 26.71 15.13 -13.56
CA LEU A 15 26.60 14.39 -14.83
C LEU A 15 27.60 13.24 -14.90
N TRP A 16 28.88 13.51 -14.62
CA TRP A 16 29.93 12.48 -14.66
C TRP A 16 29.65 11.35 -13.67
N GLU A 17 29.29 11.66 -12.41
CA GLU A 17 28.91 10.66 -11.41
C GLU A 17 27.69 9.82 -11.81
N LEU A 18 26.77 10.36 -12.63
CA LEU A 18 25.64 9.61 -13.17
C LEU A 18 26.05 8.69 -14.33
N GLU A 19 26.84 9.19 -15.28
CA GLU A 19 27.35 8.41 -16.41
C GLU A 19 28.13 7.18 -15.89
N ASP A 20 29.05 7.39 -14.95
CA ASP A 20 29.82 6.36 -14.24
C ASP A 20 28.93 5.37 -13.46
N ALA A 21 27.87 5.85 -12.79
CA ALA A 21 26.96 5.01 -12.01
C ALA A 21 26.00 4.18 -12.88
N PHE A 22 25.61 4.70 -14.04
CA PHE A 22 24.83 3.94 -15.03
C PHE A 22 25.65 2.79 -15.62
N GLU A 23 26.92 3.02 -15.99
CA GLU A 23 27.80 1.95 -16.50
C GLU A 23 28.03 0.82 -15.47
N ARG A 24 28.13 1.16 -14.18
CA ARG A 24 28.25 0.16 -13.10
C ARG A 24 26.95 -0.56 -12.75
N GLY A 25 25.80 -0.02 -13.16
CA GLY A 25 24.49 -0.51 -12.71
C GLY A 25 24.28 -0.31 -11.20
N ASP A 26 24.68 0.84 -10.68
CA ASP A 26 24.45 1.22 -9.27
C ASP A 26 22.98 1.63 -9.03
N LEU A 27 22.52 1.49 -7.78
CA LEU A 27 21.34 2.22 -7.31
C LEU A 27 21.74 3.65 -6.99
N ILE A 28 21.00 4.62 -7.52
CA ILE A 28 21.35 6.03 -7.47
C ILE A 28 20.24 6.80 -6.76
N THR A 29 20.61 7.64 -5.80
CA THR A 29 19.74 8.65 -5.20
C THR A 29 20.26 10.05 -5.50
N ILE A 30 19.37 10.94 -5.93
CA ILE A 30 19.65 12.37 -6.10
C ILE A 30 18.63 13.15 -5.27
N PHE A 31 19.10 14.04 -4.40
CA PHE A 31 18.27 14.99 -3.69
C PHE A 31 18.62 16.42 -4.14
N GLY A 32 17.62 17.25 -4.41
CA GLY A 32 17.84 18.62 -4.84
C GLY A 32 16.57 19.34 -5.27
N ARG A 33 16.70 20.62 -5.61
CA ARG A 33 15.59 21.46 -6.08
C ARG A 33 15.41 21.29 -7.59
N CYS A 34 14.26 20.79 -8.02
CA CYS A 34 13.98 20.43 -9.41
C CYS A 34 12.54 20.74 -9.85
N THR A 35 12.29 20.72 -11.16
CA THR A 35 10.95 20.46 -11.73
C THR A 35 10.89 19.04 -12.28
N VAL A 36 9.67 18.52 -12.46
CA VAL A 36 9.43 17.20 -13.06
C VAL A 36 8.38 17.34 -14.15
N GLU A 37 8.66 16.80 -15.32
CA GLU A 37 7.74 16.70 -16.44
C GLU A 37 7.59 15.21 -16.81
N TYR A 38 6.37 14.77 -17.11
CA TYR A 38 6.08 13.43 -17.60
C TYR A 38 5.05 13.48 -18.73
N ASP A 39 5.33 12.70 -19.78
CA ASP A 39 4.52 12.55 -20.98
C ASP A 39 4.43 11.05 -21.36
N GLY A 40 3.33 10.63 -21.97
CA GLY A 40 3.01 9.22 -22.23
C GLY A 40 1.51 8.93 -22.11
N ARG A 41 1.12 7.93 -21.29
CA ARG A 41 -0.31 7.58 -21.07
C ARG A 41 -1.13 8.68 -20.38
N ALA A 42 -0.47 9.67 -19.81
CA ALA A 42 -1.02 10.94 -19.34
C ALA A 42 0.10 11.99 -19.42
N ALA A 43 -0.24 13.27 -19.34
CA ALA A 43 0.73 14.35 -19.15
C ALA A 43 0.65 14.87 -17.71
N SER A 44 1.78 15.16 -17.08
CA SER A 44 1.83 15.79 -15.76
C SER A 44 3.09 16.63 -15.57
N SER A 45 2.92 17.88 -15.15
CA SER A 45 4.01 18.78 -14.74
C SER A 45 4.00 18.99 -13.22
N LEU A 46 5.17 19.22 -12.64
CA LEU A 46 5.34 19.42 -11.20
C LEU A 46 6.39 20.50 -10.91
N GLY A 47 5.89 21.62 -10.39
CA GLY A 47 6.65 22.86 -10.19
C GLY A 47 7.85 22.76 -9.24
N LEU A 48 8.67 23.82 -9.24
CA LEU A 48 10.00 23.85 -8.63
C LEU A 48 9.97 23.56 -7.11
N GLY A 49 10.64 22.49 -6.68
CA GLY A 49 10.65 22.06 -5.28
C GLY A 49 11.73 21.01 -4.98
N ARG A 50 12.00 20.76 -3.69
CA ARG A 50 12.97 19.73 -3.26
C ARG A 50 12.36 18.34 -3.38
N ARG A 51 13.08 17.41 -4.02
CA ARG A 51 12.62 16.04 -4.26
C ARG A 51 13.76 15.03 -4.18
N LEU A 52 13.41 13.81 -3.83
CA LEU A 52 14.27 12.64 -3.97
C LEU A 52 13.94 11.94 -5.29
N LEU A 53 14.93 11.83 -6.18
CA LEU A 53 14.90 10.93 -7.32
C LEU A 53 15.69 9.66 -6.95
N LEU A 54 15.04 8.51 -7.05
CA LEU A 54 15.67 7.19 -6.93
C LEU A 54 15.66 6.50 -8.31
N LEU A 55 16.83 6.08 -8.79
CA LEU A 55 17.01 5.27 -9.99
C LEU A 55 17.52 3.89 -9.56
N LYS A 56 17.01 2.83 -10.19
CA LYS A 56 17.38 1.45 -9.87
C LYS A 56 18.06 0.73 -11.04
N PRO A 57 18.91 -0.29 -10.78
CA PRO A 57 19.52 -1.13 -11.81
C PRO A 57 18.56 -2.06 -12.57
N ASP A 58 17.25 -1.93 -12.36
CA ASP A 58 16.21 -2.62 -13.12
C ASP A 58 15.45 -1.66 -14.08
N GLY A 59 15.85 -0.39 -14.16
CA GLY A 59 15.20 0.65 -14.95
C GLY A 59 14.06 1.40 -14.23
N THR A 60 13.73 1.05 -12.99
CA THR A 60 12.75 1.82 -12.21
C THR A 60 13.31 3.22 -11.89
N ALA A 61 12.55 4.28 -12.20
CA ALA A 61 12.76 5.60 -11.62
C ALA A 61 11.58 5.98 -10.71
N LEU A 62 11.83 6.47 -9.49
CA LEU A 62 10.82 6.96 -8.55
C LEU A 62 11.15 8.41 -8.12
N VAL A 63 10.19 9.32 -8.19
CA VAL A 63 10.30 10.67 -7.62
C VAL A 63 9.41 10.79 -6.38
N HIS A 64 9.99 11.20 -5.26
CA HIS A 64 9.29 11.44 -4.00
C HIS A 64 9.41 12.90 -3.53
N THR A 65 8.35 13.37 -2.89
CA THR A 65 8.35 14.57 -2.03
C THR A 65 8.51 14.14 -0.56
N ASP A 66 8.25 15.05 0.36
CA ASP A 66 8.22 14.90 1.82
C ASP A 66 7.04 14.06 2.36
N GLU A 67 5.98 13.89 1.57
CA GLU A 67 4.76 13.18 1.99
C GLU A 67 4.47 11.88 1.23
N LYS A 68 3.73 11.00 1.92
CA LYS A 68 3.07 9.76 1.44
C LYS A 68 4.03 8.61 1.06
N GLN A 69 3.47 7.40 1.00
CA GLN A 69 4.23 6.17 0.68
C GLN A 69 4.56 6.02 -0.81
N LYS A 70 3.73 6.58 -1.70
CA LYS A 70 3.86 6.42 -3.15
C LYS A 70 4.71 7.56 -3.74
N PRO A 71 5.47 7.30 -4.81
CA PRO A 71 6.10 8.37 -5.59
C PRO A 71 5.03 9.27 -6.23
N VAL A 72 5.38 10.53 -6.49
CA VAL A 72 4.54 11.49 -7.21
C VAL A 72 4.61 11.28 -8.73
N ASN A 73 5.78 10.92 -9.25
CA ASN A 73 6.00 10.48 -10.63
C ASN A 73 6.98 9.29 -10.64
N TRP A 74 6.85 8.39 -11.61
CA TRP A 74 7.67 7.17 -11.68
C TRP A 74 7.71 6.60 -13.10
N GLN A 75 8.68 5.71 -13.35
CA GLN A 75 8.77 4.84 -14.53
C GLN A 75 8.98 3.39 -14.06
N PRO A 76 8.44 2.38 -14.78
CA PRO A 76 8.55 0.97 -14.41
C PRO A 76 9.96 0.40 -14.64
N PRO A 77 10.26 -0.79 -14.11
CA PRO A 77 11.38 -1.61 -14.58
C PRO A 77 11.37 -1.77 -16.11
N GLY A 78 12.55 -1.86 -16.71
CA GLY A 78 12.75 -1.91 -18.15
C GLY A 78 12.78 -0.54 -18.85
N SER A 79 12.80 0.57 -18.11
CA SER A 79 13.03 1.90 -18.66
C SER A 79 14.52 2.24 -18.69
N GLU A 80 14.97 3.01 -19.68
CA GLU A 80 16.36 3.43 -19.83
C GLU A 80 16.58 4.82 -19.21
N HIS A 81 17.73 5.02 -18.54
CA HIS A 81 18.07 6.28 -17.88
C HIS A 81 19.19 7.01 -18.63
N HIS A 82 19.05 8.32 -18.77
CA HIS A 82 20.05 9.19 -19.39
C HIS A 82 20.20 10.49 -18.60
N ALA A 83 21.45 10.92 -18.37
CA ALA A 83 21.75 12.24 -17.83
C ALA A 83 22.24 13.17 -18.96
N ALA A 84 22.02 14.47 -18.82
CA ALA A 84 22.64 15.49 -19.68
C ALA A 84 22.65 16.85 -18.97
N VAL A 85 23.68 17.66 -19.21
CA VAL A 85 23.62 19.10 -18.90
C VAL A 85 23.11 19.86 -20.12
N ARG A 86 22.04 20.64 -19.95
CA ARG A 86 21.47 21.54 -20.97
C ARG A 86 21.25 22.90 -20.33
N ASP A 87 21.65 23.97 -21.02
CA ASP A 87 21.55 25.35 -20.56
C ASP A 87 22.11 25.58 -19.13
N GLY A 88 23.20 24.86 -18.82
CA GLY A 88 23.89 24.89 -17.53
C GLY A 88 23.25 24.05 -16.40
N ARG A 89 22.09 23.42 -16.64
CA ARG A 89 21.32 22.64 -15.66
C ARG A 89 21.37 21.15 -15.97
N LEU A 90 21.44 20.31 -14.93
CA LEU A 90 21.33 18.85 -15.07
C LEU A 90 19.88 18.46 -15.34
N ARG A 91 19.68 17.64 -16.37
CA ARG A 91 18.44 16.90 -16.62
C ARG A 91 18.72 15.41 -16.53
N VAL A 92 17.94 14.71 -15.72
CA VAL A 92 17.87 13.24 -15.73
C VAL A 92 16.57 12.83 -16.41
N ARG A 93 16.68 12.01 -17.46
CA ARG A 93 15.55 11.47 -18.22
C ARG A 93 15.44 9.98 -17.98
N SER A 94 14.22 9.47 -17.81
CA SER A 94 13.90 8.05 -17.84
C SER A 94 12.88 7.77 -18.95
N VAL A 95 13.25 6.95 -19.93
CA VAL A 95 12.47 6.65 -21.14
C VAL A 95 11.99 5.21 -21.13
N ARG A 96 10.72 5.00 -21.49
CA ARG A 96 10.13 3.69 -21.73
C ARG A 96 9.61 3.66 -23.16
N THR A 97 9.79 2.54 -23.87
CA THR A 97 9.48 2.41 -25.31
C THR A 97 8.20 1.66 -25.63
N SER A 98 7.55 1.01 -24.65
CA SER A 98 6.29 0.30 -24.84
C SER A 98 5.38 0.32 -23.60
N PRO A 99 4.32 1.17 -23.58
CA PRO A 99 4.14 2.33 -24.45
C PRO A 99 5.30 3.33 -24.34
N ASP A 100 5.36 4.26 -25.29
CA ASP A 100 6.26 5.42 -25.25
C ASP A 100 5.87 6.32 -24.07
N GLU A 101 6.77 6.47 -23.10
CA GLU A 101 6.59 7.28 -21.90
C GLU A 101 7.95 7.91 -21.53
N THR A 102 7.98 9.22 -21.24
CA THR A 102 9.18 9.95 -20.82
C THR A 102 8.94 10.64 -19.49
N LEU A 103 9.90 10.50 -18.57
CA LEU A 103 9.98 11.24 -17.31
C LEU A 103 11.27 12.07 -17.31
N ASP A 104 11.15 13.41 -17.28
CA ASP A 104 12.27 14.35 -17.20
C ASP A 104 12.28 15.04 -15.83
N VAL A 105 13.40 14.93 -15.10
CA VAL A 105 13.68 15.69 -13.88
C VAL A 105 14.76 16.72 -14.17
N HIS A 106 14.41 18.01 -14.10
CA HIS A 106 15.31 19.13 -14.37
C HIS A 106 15.75 19.76 -13.04
N PHE A 107 17.02 19.60 -12.67
CA PHE A 107 17.57 20.15 -11.44
C PHE A 107 18.00 21.61 -11.62
N GLU A 108 17.57 22.46 -10.70
CA GLU A 108 18.13 23.80 -10.48
C GLU A 108 19.36 23.71 -9.56
N THR A 109 19.26 22.92 -8.49
CA THR A 109 20.36 22.54 -7.61
C THR A 109 20.34 21.03 -7.36
N VAL A 110 21.52 20.42 -7.29
CA VAL A 110 21.71 19.10 -6.69
C VAL A 110 22.33 19.34 -5.32
N GLU A 111 21.68 18.87 -4.27
CA GLU A 111 22.11 19.06 -2.87
C GLU A 111 22.89 17.82 -2.38
N GLN A 112 22.51 16.63 -2.85
CA GLN A 112 23.30 15.40 -2.72
C GLN A 112 23.06 14.47 -3.91
N LEU A 113 24.11 13.78 -4.36
CA LEU A 113 24.00 12.58 -5.18
C LEU A 113 24.72 11.42 -4.48
N SER A 114 24.16 10.21 -4.54
CA SER A 114 24.82 8.99 -4.05
C SER A 114 24.59 7.82 -4.98
N ALA A 115 25.63 7.03 -5.23
CA ALA A 115 25.61 5.83 -6.06
C ALA A 115 26.14 4.62 -5.27
N MET A 116 25.40 3.51 -5.28
CA MET A 116 25.68 2.34 -4.45
C MET A 116 25.36 1.03 -5.17
N ALA A 117 26.34 0.12 -5.21
CA ALA A 117 26.13 -1.23 -5.74
C ALA A 117 25.16 -2.04 -4.86
N VAL A 118 24.12 -2.62 -5.47
CA VAL A 118 23.11 -3.43 -4.76
C VAL A 118 23.27 -4.91 -5.09
N SER A 119 23.66 -5.69 -4.08
CA SER A 119 23.80 -7.15 -4.17
C SER A 119 22.59 -7.90 -3.59
N GLY A 120 22.36 -9.13 -4.06
CA GLY A 120 21.44 -10.05 -3.40
C GLY A 120 19.95 -9.81 -3.69
N ARG A 121 19.58 -9.67 -4.97
CA ARG A 121 18.18 -9.81 -5.41
C ARG A 121 17.65 -11.15 -4.86
N ARG A 122 16.68 -11.08 -3.95
CA ARG A 122 15.91 -12.21 -3.41
C ARG A 122 14.44 -11.86 -3.54
N ASP A 123 13.63 -12.81 -3.97
CA ASP A 123 12.19 -12.62 -4.03
C ASP A 123 11.60 -12.45 -2.62
N LEU A 124 10.61 -11.58 -2.49
CA LEU A 124 9.98 -11.28 -1.20
C LEU A 124 9.08 -12.45 -0.79
N SER A 125 9.55 -13.27 0.14
CA SER A 125 8.76 -14.36 0.75
C SER A 125 7.67 -13.80 1.67
N VAL A 126 6.52 -13.44 1.09
CA VAL A 126 5.34 -12.97 1.83
C VAL A 126 4.54 -14.16 2.36
N THR A 127 4.73 -14.51 3.64
CA THR A 127 3.82 -15.41 4.37
C THR A 127 2.56 -14.67 4.79
N GLY A 128 1.39 -15.29 4.66
CA GLY A 128 0.10 -14.64 4.94
C GLY A 128 -0.39 -13.83 3.74
N SER A 129 -0.23 -14.39 2.55
CA SER A 129 -0.86 -13.97 1.30
C SER A 129 -2.31 -14.48 1.20
N GLU A 130 -3.07 -13.99 0.22
CA GLU A 130 -4.41 -14.52 -0.07
C GLU A 130 -4.36 -15.93 -0.69
N ALA A 131 -3.23 -16.30 -1.32
CA ALA A 131 -2.97 -17.66 -1.75
C ALA A 131 -2.74 -18.63 -0.57
N ASP A 132 -2.03 -18.21 0.49
CA ASP A 132 -1.84 -19.03 1.69
C ASP A 132 -3.16 -19.28 2.42
N LEU A 133 -4.00 -18.24 2.53
CA LEU A 133 -5.36 -18.36 3.05
C LEU A 133 -6.20 -19.30 2.18
N ARG A 134 -6.15 -19.18 0.85
CA ARG A 134 -6.87 -20.06 -0.08
C ARG A 134 -6.46 -21.52 0.08
N ASN A 135 -5.16 -21.81 0.14
CA ASN A 135 -4.65 -23.17 0.30
C ASN A 135 -5.11 -23.76 1.65
N ALA A 136 -4.98 -23.00 2.74
CA ALA A 136 -5.40 -23.43 4.08
C ALA A 136 -6.93 -23.63 4.25
N LEU A 137 -7.73 -23.14 3.28
CA LEU A 137 -9.18 -23.37 3.16
C LEU A 137 -9.51 -24.52 2.19
N LEU A 138 -8.72 -24.75 1.14
CA LEU A 138 -8.83 -25.95 0.29
C LEU A 138 -8.50 -27.22 1.08
N ASP A 139 -7.51 -27.17 1.97
CA ASP A 139 -7.15 -28.27 2.87
C ASP A 139 -8.23 -28.53 3.95
N ARG A 140 -9.07 -27.53 4.26
CA ARG A 140 -10.07 -27.56 5.34
C ARG A 140 -11.34 -26.76 4.98
N PRO A 141 -12.13 -27.16 3.97
CA PRO A 141 -13.27 -26.38 3.49
C PRO A 141 -14.38 -26.21 4.53
N ALA A 142 -14.45 -27.13 5.51
CA ALA A 142 -15.32 -27.03 6.69
C ALA A 142 -15.09 -25.78 7.57
N VAL A 143 -14.00 -25.03 7.36
CA VAL A 143 -13.75 -23.71 7.99
C VAL A 143 -14.62 -22.61 7.35
N ILE A 144 -15.06 -22.78 6.10
CA ILE A 144 -16.03 -21.90 5.44
C ILE A 144 -17.44 -22.34 5.85
N GLU A 145 -17.79 -23.59 5.53
CA GLU A 145 -19.06 -24.21 5.91
C GLU A 145 -18.94 -25.74 5.96
N SER A 146 -19.62 -26.37 6.91
CA SER A 146 -19.67 -27.83 7.04
C SER A 146 -20.33 -28.48 5.82
N GLY A 147 -19.52 -29.12 4.97
CA GLY A 147 -20.00 -29.80 3.76
C GLY A 147 -19.91 -28.96 2.48
N PHE A 148 -19.25 -27.80 2.52
CA PHE A 148 -18.81 -27.11 1.31
C PHE A 148 -17.77 -27.95 0.54
N GLU A 149 -18.01 -28.17 -0.75
CA GLU A 149 -17.11 -28.84 -1.69
C GLU A 149 -16.49 -27.81 -2.66
N PRO A 150 -15.19 -27.47 -2.54
CA PRO A 150 -14.51 -26.62 -3.51
C PRO A 150 -14.33 -27.35 -4.85
N LEU A 151 -14.82 -26.75 -5.94
CA LEU A 151 -14.76 -27.31 -7.29
C LEU A 151 -13.76 -26.58 -8.20
N ALA A 152 -13.47 -25.29 -7.94
CA ALA A 152 -12.50 -24.52 -8.71
C ALA A 152 -11.87 -23.38 -7.88
N THR A 153 -10.63 -23.02 -8.23
CA THR A 153 -9.92 -21.82 -7.78
C THR A 153 -9.80 -20.83 -8.94
N GLU A 154 -9.81 -19.52 -8.69
CA GLU A 154 -9.62 -18.48 -9.73
C GLU A 154 -10.60 -18.65 -10.93
N ARG A 155 -11.83 -19.12 -10.68
CA ARG A 155 -12.80 -19.48 -11.75
C ARG A 155 -13.14 -18.23 -12.57
N PRO A 156 -12.87 -18.18 -13.88
CA PRO A 156 -13.16 -17.01 -14.69
C PRO A 156 -14.67 -16.77 -14.83
N THR A 157 -15.06 -15.50 -14.83
CA THR A 157 -16.40 -14.99 -15.15
C THR A 157 -16.28 -13.61 -15.82
N ASP A 158 -17.36 -13.09 -16.39
CA ASP A 158 -17.44 -11.71 -16.92
C ASP A 158 -17.06 -10.63 -15.89
N ALA A 159 -17.24 -10.92 -14.60
CA ALA A 159 -17.00 -9.98 -13.50
C ALA A 159 -15.55 -10.00 -12.98
N GLY A 160 -14.75 -10.99 -13.39
CA GLY A 160 -13.42 -11.30 -12.87
C GLY A 160 -13.26 -12.77 -12.46
N PRO A 161 -12.06 -13.19 -12.03
CA PRO A 161 -11.85 -14.51 -11.42
C PRO A 161 -12.42 -14.57 -10.01
N ILE A 162 -13.16 -15.63 -9.71
CA ILE A 162 -13.68 -15.95 -8.38
C ILE A 162 -12.59 -16.68 -7.59
N ASP A 163 -12.26 -16.21 -6.37
CA ASP A 163 -11.18 -16.79 -5.55
C ASP A 163 -11.38 -18.30 -5.31
N LEU A 164 -12.58 -18.71 -4.88
CA LEU A 164 -13.03 -20.10 -4.78
C LEU A 164 -14.49 -20.25 -5.24
N PHE A 165 -14.77 -21.28 -6.03
CA PHE A 165 -16.11 -21.69 -6.44
C PHE A 165 -16.34 -23.15 -6.05
N GLY A 166 -17.54 -23.48 -5.58
CA GLY A 166 -17.89 -24.83 -5.13
C GLY A 166 -19.39 -25.05 -5.02
N ARG A 167 -19.80 -26.08 -4.26
CA ARG A 167 -21.20 -26.33 -3.91
C ARG A 167 -21.38 -26.61 -2.42
N ASP A 168 -22.56 -26.36 -1.89
CA ASP A 168 -22.95 -26.75 -0.52
C ASP A 168 -23.62 -28.14 -0.47
N THR A 169 -24.05 -28.56 0.72
CA THR A 169 -24.69 -29.86 0.96
C THR A 169 -25.99 -30.08 0.20
N ASP A 170 -26.66 -29.01 -0.22
CA ASP A 170 -27.88 -29.06 -1.04
C ASP A 170 -27.56 -29.03 -2.54
N GLY A 171 -26.28 -28.97 -2.90
CA GLY A 171 -25.78 -28.87 -4.27
C GLY A 171 -25.88 -27.47 -4.88
N ARG A 172 -26.19 -26.43 -4.10
CA ARG A 172 -26.30 -25.05 -4.61
C ARG A 172 -24.92 -24.49 -4.96
N PRO A 173 -24.77 -23.67 -6.03
CA PRO A 173 -23.49 -23.02 -6.32
C PRO A 173 -23.08 -22.07 -5.19
N VAL A 174 -21.82 -22.13 -4.77
CA VAL A 174 -21.26 -21.25 -3.73
C VAL A 174 -20.05 -20.51 -4.32
N VAL A 175 -20.13 -19.18 -4.25
CA VAL A 175 -19.08 -18.22 -4.60
C VAL A 175 -18.42 -17.74 -3.31
N VAL A 176 -17.10 -17.84 -3.21
CA VAL A 176 -16.36 -17.36 -2.04
C VAL A 176 -15.32 -16.31 -2.45
N GLU A 177 -15.36 -15.16 -1.77
CA GLU A 177 -14.40 -14.05 -1.90
C GLU A 177 -13.46 -14.07 -0.69
N LEU A 178 -12.14 -14.16 -0.91
CA LEU A 178 -11.14 -14.34 0.14
C LEU A 178 -10.36 -13.04 0.39
N LYS A 179 -10.28 -12.55 1.62
CA LYS A 179 -9.53 -11.32 1.95
C LYS A 179 -8.75 -11.46 3.25
N ARG A 180 -7.42 -11.36 3.18
CA ARG A 180 -6.49 -11.61 4.32
C ARG A 180 -6.45 -10.52 5.41
N ARG A 181 -7.36 -9.56 5.39
CA ARG A 181 -7.38 -8.35 6.24
C ARG A 181 -8.80 -7.87 6.47
N ARG A 182 -9.01 -6.94 7.42
CA ARG A 182 -10.28 -6.25 7.60
C ARG A 182 -10.70 -5.49 6.32
N VAL A 183 -11.93 -5.69 5.83
CA VAL A 183 -12.38 -5.11 4.55
C VAL A 183 -13.57 -4.14 4.63
N GLY A 184 -13.55 -3.21 3.67
CA GLY A 184 -14.59 -2.22 3.39
C GLY A 184 -15.67 -2.72 2.42
N PRO A 185 -16.67 -1.88 2.08
CA PRO A 185 -17.82 -2.27 1.26
C PRO A 185 -17.47 -2.76 -0.15
N SER A 186 -16.31 -2.37 -0.69
CA SER A 186 -15.84 -2.79 -2.02
C SER A 186 -15.73 -4.31 -2.18
N ALA A 187 -15.41 -5.04 -1.12
CA ALA A 187 -15.36 -6.51 -1.14
C ALA A 187 -16.76 -7.14 -1.22
N ALA A 188 -17.74 -6.56 -0.51
CA ALA A 188 -19.14 -6.99 -0.61
C ALA A 188 -19.70 -6.71 -2.02
N SER A 189 -19.43 -5.53 -2.58
CA SER A 189 -19.78 -5.21 -3.98
C SER A 189 -19.01 -6.02 -5.02
N GLN A 190 -17.90 -6.68 -4.66
CA GLN A 190 -17.16 -7.58 -5.54
C GLN A 190 -17.81 -8.97 -5.56
N LEU A 191 -18.01 -9.55 -4.37
CA LEU A 191 -18.76 -10.79 -4.19
C LEU A 191 -20.15 -10.74 -4.83
N GLN A 192 -20.87 -9.62 -4.70
CA GLN A 192 -22.15 -9.38 -5.38
C GLN A 192 -22.07 -9.52 -6.90
N ARG A 193 -21.03 -8.96 -7.55
CA ARG A 193 -20.86 -9.09 -9.02
C ARG A 193 -20.51 -10.51 -9.44
N TYR A 194 -19.88 -11.29 -8.55
CA TYR A 194 -19.51 -12.68 -8.81
C TYR A 194 -20.72 -13.62 -8.68
N VAL A 195 -21.55 -13.43 -7.64
CA VAL A 195 -22.86 -14.10 -7.50
C VAL A 195 -23.72 -13.79 -8.74
N ALA A 196 -23.89 -12.51 -9.07
CA ALA A 196 -24.59 -12.05 -10.27
C ALA A 196 -23.86 -12.32 -11.59
N ALA A 197 -22.75 -13.06 -11.59
CA ALA A 197 -22.17 -13.67 -12.79
C ALA A 197 -22.59 -15.15 -12.90
N ILE A 198 -22.47 -15.93 -11.81
CA ILE A 198 -22.93 -17.32 -11.78
C ILE A 198 -24.45 -17.43 -12.00
N GLU A 199 -25.26 -16.53 -11.45
CA GLU A 199 -26.71 -16.48 -11.70
C GLU A 199 -27.03 -16.35 -13.20
N ARG A 200 -26.21 -15.61 -13.97
CA ARG A 200 -26.37 -15.47 -15.42
C ARG A 200 -25.80 -16.63 -16.24
N GLU A 201 -24.95 -17.47 -15.63
CA GLU A 201 -24.35 -18.65 -16.27
C GLU A 201 -25.19 -19.92 -16.03
N ASP A 202 -25.60 -20.17 -14.78
CA ASP A 202 -26.42 -21.33 -14.38
C ASP A 202 -27.95 -21.03 -14.54
N GLY A 203 -28.36 -19.76 -14.64
CA GLY A 203 -29.74 -19.29 -14.86
C GLY A 203 -30.43 -18.77 -13.59
N ASP A 204 -31.43 -17.90 -13.73
CA ASP A 204 -32.09 -17.16 -12.61
C ASP A 204 -32.72 -18.06 -11.51
N ASP A 205 -33.02 -19.33 -11.81
CA ASP A 205 -33.49 -20.32 -10.82
C ASP A 205 -32.35 -20.90 -9.94
N ALA A 206 -31.09 -20.64 -10.27
CA ALA A 206 -29.94 -21.07 -9.50
C ALA A 206 -29.81 -20.20 -8.23
N ALA A 207 -30.15 -20.78 -7.07
CA ALA A 207 -29.98 -20.16 -5.76
C ALA A 207 -28.50 -20.07 -5.35
N VAL A 208 -27.72 -19.23 -6.03
CA VAL A 208 -26.29 -19.01 -5.80
C VAL A 208 -26.08 -18.35 -4.44
N ARG A 209 -25.17 -18.90 -3.63
CA ARG A 209 -24.74 -18.30 -2.36
C ARG A 209 -23.41 -17.57 -2.53
N GLY A 210 -23.26 -16.44 -1.86
CA GLY A 210 -22.02 -15.67 -1.82
C GLY A 210 -21.49 -15.52 -0.40
N ILE A 211 -20.28 -16.00 -0.14
CA ILE A 211 -19.63 -15.96 1.18
C ILE A 211 -18.37 -15.07 1.13
N LEU A 212 -18.30 -14.05 1.98
CA LEU A 212 -17.07 -13.27 2.18
C LEU A 212 -16.26 -13.87 3.34
N VAL A 213 -15.03 -14.28 3.07
CA VAL A 213 -14.11 -14.83 4.09
C VAL A 213 -13.00 -13.83 4.38
N ALA A 214 -12.96 -13.31 5.60
CA ALA A 214 -11.93 -12.37 6.04
C ALA A 214 -11.81 -12.34 7.58
N PRO A 215 -10.69 -11.86 8.15
CA PRO A 215 -10.55 -11.66 9.60
C PRO A 215 -11.69 -10.84 10.22
N SER A 216 -12.12 -9.79 9.52
CA SER A 216 -13.25 -8.95 9.94
C SER A 216 -13.76 -8.06 8.82
N VAL A 217 -14.92 -7.45 9.05
CA VAL A 217 -15.55 -6.46 8.16
C VAL A 217 -15.71 -5.11 8.84
N THR A 218 -15.93 -4.05 8.05
CA THR A 218 -16.49 -2.79 8.55
C THR A 218 -18.02 -2.90 8.66
N ASP A 219 -18.65 -2.09 9.52
CA ASP A 219 -20.11 -2.17 9.73
C ASP A 219 -20.90 -1.79 8.47
N ARG A 220 -20.32 -0.93 7.62
CA ARG A 220 -20.88 -0.60 6.30
C ARG A 220 -20.80 -1.79 5.33
N ALA A 221 -19.73 -2.59 5.39
CA ALA A 221 -19.65 -3.84 4.62
C ALA A 221 -20.63 -4.89 5.17
N ARG A 222 -20.73 -5.05 6.50
CA ARG A 222 -21.70 -5.96 7.13
C ARG A 222 -23.14 -5.64 6.75
N ARG A 223 -23.51 -4.36 6.69
CA ARG A 223 -24.84 -3.93 6.19
C ARG A 223 -25.03 -4.27 4.71
N LEU A 224 -24.05 -3.98 3.85
CA LEU A 224 -24.15 -4.22 2.41
C LEU A 224 -24.20 -5.71 2.04
N LEU A 225 -23.55 -6.57 2.82
CA LEU A 225 -23.70 -8.03 2.69
C LEU A 225 -25.14 -8.46 3.01
N ALA A 226 -25.68 -8.04 4.16
CA ALA A 226 -27.05 -8.36 4.56
C ALA A 226 -28.12 -7.78 3.62
N GLU A 227 -27.88 -6.60 3.04
CA GLU A 227 -28.72 -5.95 2.02
C GLU A 227 -28.80 -6.74 0.70
N HIS A 228 -27.84 -7.64 0.46
CA HIS A 228 -27.73 -8.44 -0.76
C HIS A 228 -27.79 -9.95 -0.49
N GLY A 229 -28.20 -10.37 0.71
CA GLY A 229 -28.29 -11.79 1.09
C GLY A 229 -26.94 -12.52 1.18
N LEU A 230 -25.83 -11.79 1.21
CA LEU A 230 -24.47 -12.33 1.22
C LEU A 230 -24.00 -12.64 2.65
N GLU A 231 -23.21 -13.70 2.77
CA GLU A 231 -22.76 -14.27 4.03
C GLU A 231 -21.34 -13.78 4.40
N PHE A 232 -20.96 -13.94 5.67
CA PHE A 232 -19.63 -13.59 6.16
C PHE A 232 -19.10 -14.62 7.16
N VAL A 233 -17.90 -15.13 6.91
CA VAL A 233 -17.18 -16.05 7.79
C VAL A 233 -15.86 -15.43 8.25
N ALA A 234 -15.63 -15.42 9.55
CA ALA A 234 -14.43 -14.86 10.15
C ALA A 234 -13.28 -15.88 10.12
N VAL A 235 -12.24 -15.63 9.32
CA VAL A 235 -11.05 -16.48 9.22
C VAL A 235 -9.78 -15.63 9.24
N GLU A 236 -8.89 -15.92 10.18
CA GLU A 236 -7.54 -15.35 10.21
C GLU A 236 -6.64 -16.08 9.18
N PRO A 237 -5.80 -15.37 8.41
CA PRO A 237 -4.82 -16.01 7.53
C PRO A 237 -3.78 -16.78 8.35
N PRO A 238 -3.20 -17.87 7.80
CA PRO A 238 -2.17 -18.64 8.50
C PRO A 238 -0.96 -17.76 8.85
N SER A 239 -0.61 -17.72 10.14
CA SER A 239 0.60 -17.06 10.62
C SER A 239 1.84 -17.95 10.42
N SER A 240 3.02 -17.33 10.31
CA SER A 240 4.29 -18.04 10.14
C SER A 240 4.87 -18.65 11.44
N THR A 241 4.11 -18.59 12.53
CA THR A 241 4.44 -19.21 13.83
C THR A 241 3.83 -20.61 13.88
N GLY A 242 4.65 -21.63 13.62
CA GLY A 242 4.19 -22.97 13.22
C GLY A 242 3.35 -23.72 14.24
N ASP A 243 2.41 -24.51 13.71
CA ASP A 243 1.70 -25.55 14.45
C ASP A 243 2.63 -26.76 14.65
N ALA A 244 3.02 -26.99 15.90
CA ALA A 244 3.79 -28.14 16.35
C ALA A 244 3.03 -28.78 17.52
N GLY A 245 2.11 -29.69 17.18
CA GLY A 245 1.12 -30.20 18.12
C GLY A 245 1.68 -30.94 19.34
N GLY A 246 1.03 -30.76 20.48
CA GLY A 246 1.34 -31.43 21.74
C GLY A 246 0.33 -31.10 22.83
N SER A 247 -0.66 -31.98 23.03
CA SER A 247 -1.64 -31.80 24.11
C SER A 247 -1.02 -32.07 25.47
N THR A 248 -1.26 -31.18 26.44
CA THR A 248 -1.44 -31.57 27.84
C THR A 248 -2.38 -30.56 28.52
N THR A 249 -3.37 -31.07 29.24
CA THR A 249 -4.32 -30.29 30.07
C THR A 249 -3.65 -29.75 31.33
N LEU A 250 -4.07 -28.58 31.81
CA LEU A 250 -4.08 -28.26 33.24
C LEU A 250 -5.08 -27.13 33.53
N ASP A 251 -6.18 -27.47 34.22
CA ASP A 251 -7.03 -26.48 34.89
C ASP A 251 -6.32 -25.95 36.15
N THR A 252 -6.61 -24.70 36.55
CA THR A 252 -6.80 -24.29 37.96
C THR A 252 -7.53 -22.93 37.99
N GLU A 253 -8.37 -22.74 39.01
CA GLU A 253 -9.45 -21.76 39.10
C GLU A 253 -9.02 -20.32 39.48
N LEU A 254 -10.02 -19.42 39.47
CA LEU A 254 -9.97 -18.05 39.97
C LEU A 254 -10.03 -18.00 41.51
N SER A 255 -9.37 -17.02 42.13
CA SER A 255 -9.74 -16.50 43.46
C SER A 255 -9.54 -14.99 43.57
N GLN A 256 -10.52 -14.30 44.15
CA GLN A 256 -10.46 -12.88 44.52
C GLN A 256 -10.00 -12.72 45.99
N THR A 257 -10.15 -11.48 46.51
CA THR A 257 -9.89 -10.99 47.89
C THR A 257 -8.41 -10.69 48.23
N ASP A 258 -8.08 -9.63 48.98
CA ASP A 258 -8.88 -8.45 49.36
C ASP A 258 -8.03 -7.18 49.57
N ALA A 259 -8.69 -6.03 49.75
CA ALA A 259 -8.05 -4.72 49.86
C ALA A 259 -7.63 -4.30 51.29
N VAL A 260 -6.70 -3.34 51.39
CA VAL A 260 -6.57 -2.41 52.51
C VAL A 260 -6.25 -1.00 51.97
N ASP A 261 -6.83 0.01 52.59
CA ASP A 261 -6.70 1.45 52.32
C ASP A 261 -5.95 2.14 53.48
N ASP A 262 -5.16 3.17 53.21
CA ASP A 262 -4.90 4.25 54.18
C ASP A 262 -4.45 5.57 53.52
N SER A 263 -4.51 6.64 54.30
CA SER A 263 -5.00 7.94 53.93
C SER A 263 -3.96 9.05 53.69
N ALA A 264 -4.34 9.93 52.77
CA ALA A 264 -4.00 11.35 52.58
C ALA A 264 -2.98 12.06 53.52
N HIS A 265 -2.06 12.81 52.89
CA HIS A 265 -1.66 14.13 53.40
C HIS A 265 -1.27 15.14 52.31
N ASP A 266 -1.81 16.35 52.41
CA ASP A 266 -1.46 17.59 51.70
C ASP A 266 -1.90 18.76 52.61
N PRO A 267 -1.08 19.81 52.80
CA PRO A 267 -1.53 21.11 52.26
C PRO A 267 -0.41 22.08 51.82
N ALA A 268 -0.54 22.57 50.58
CA ALA A 268 -0.63 24.00 50.18
C ALA A 268 0.48 25.05 50.51
N GLY A 269 0.69 25.97 49.55
CA GLY A 269 1.49 27.20 49.63
C GLY A 269 1.81 27.75 48.22
N ASP A 270 0.91 28.48 47.57
CA ASP A 270 0.65 29.93 47.68
C ASP A 270 1.56 30.82 46.80
N ALA A 271 1.00 31.23 45.64
CA ALA A 271 0.97 32.57 45.00
C ALA A 271 2.29 33.38 44.74
N THR A 272 2.39 34.40 43.87
CA THR A 272 1.51 35.20 42.96
C THR A 272 2.24 35.42 41.60
N GLY A 273 1.73 36.04 40.51
CA GLY A 273 0.48 36.76 40.23
C GLY A 273 0.43 37.31 38.78
N ASP A 274 -0.49 38.25 38.53
CA ASP A 274 -0.87 38.89 37.23
C ASP A 274 0.22 39.85 36.67
N ASP A 275 0.14 40.54 35.52
CA ASP A 275 -0.88 40.79 34.46
C ASP A 275 -0.08 41.11 33.13
N ASP A 276 -0.50 41.66 31.97
CA ASP A 276 -1.71 42.25 31.32
C ASP A 276 -1.48 42.20 29.77
N GLY A 277 -2.48 42.52 28.94
CA GLY A 277 -2.22 43.35 27.74
C GLY A 277 -2.44 42.78 26.32
N GLU A 278 -3.70 42.55 25.91
CA GLU A 278 -4.12 42.73 24.50
C GLU A 278 -4.71 44.16 24.32
N PRO A 279 -4.73 44.78 23.12
CA PRO A 279 -5.79 44.43 22.15
C PRO A 279 -5.45 44.60 20.64
N ALA A 280 -6.22 43.91 19.80
CA ALA A 280 -6.22 44.03 18.34
C ALA A 280 -6.55 45.43 17.77
N ARG A 281 -6.21 45.63 16.48
CA ARG A 281 -6.77 46.69 15.60
C ARG A 281 -7.07 46.17 14.19
N THR A 282 -8.09 46.75 13.58
CA THR A 282 -8.64 46.44 12.25
C THR A 282 -8.58 47.68 11.34
N LEU A 283 -9.10 47.58 10.10
CA LEU A 283 -9.19 48.62 9.04
C LEU A 283 -7.88 48.81 8.24
N SER A 284 -7.91 49.11 6.94
CA SER A 284 -8.96 49.00 5.90
C SER A 284 -8.31 48.99 4.51
N ALA A 285 -9.10 48.80 3.44
CA ALA A 285 -8.62 48.87 2.05
C ALA A 285 -8.45 50.32 1.56
N ASP A 286 -7.76 50.49 0.43
CA ASP A 286 -8.15 51.40 -0.66
C ASP A 286 -7.47 50.99 -1.99
N GLU A 287 -7.96 51.55 -3.10
CA GLU A 287 -7.56 51.26 -4.48
C GLU A 287 -6.35 52.09 -4.95
N GLU A 288 -5.60 51.59 -5.94
CA GLU A 288 -5.19 52.45 -7.08
C GLU A 288 -4.94 51.62 -8.35
N SER A 289 -4.82 52.29 -9.50
CA SER A 289 -4.87 51.68 -10.84
C SER A 289 -3.74 52.16 -11.74
N HIS A 290 -3.29 51.31 -12.67
CA HIS A 290 -2.87 51.61 -14.06
C HIS A 290 -2.67 50.30 -14.85
#